data_AF-A0A2N9JN02-F1
#
_entry.id   AF-A0A2N9JN02-F1
#
_cell.length_a   1.000
_cell.length_b   1.000
_cell.length_c   1.000
_cell.angle_alpha   90.00
_cell.angle_beta   90.00
_cell.angle_gamma   90.00
#
_symmetry.space_group_name_H-M   'P 1'
#
loop_
_entity.id
_entity.type
_entity.pdbx_description
1 polymer ?
#
loop_
_entity_poly.entity_id
_entity_poly.type
_entity_poly.pdbx_seq_one_letter_code
_entity_poly.pdbx_strand_id
1 'polypeptide(L)'
;MSEADLVAAVFRALTGGRHDDGGGDLHAVLADEGWDAAALRSHARAVVAGGGVWPHPVPDDLRLRVGSARLLAALQGVQRDLGLFGVATAPAAPRALTADERRLQAEVPPHHGS
;
A
#
# COMPACT_ATOMS: atom_id res chain seq x y z
N MET A 1 20.52 6.20 10.02
CA MET A 1 19.20 5.89 9.45
C MET A 1 18.18 6.75 10.18
N SER A 2 17.55 7.71 9.51
CA SER A 2 16.77 8.76 10.17
C SER A 2 15.32 8.36 10.37
N GLU A 3 14.76 8.70 11.53
CA GLU A 3 13.32 8.62 11.79
C GLU A 3 12.54 9.55 10.85
N ALA A 4 13.11 10.71 10.50
CA ALA A 4 12.54 11.64 9.53
C ALA A 4 12.35 11.01 8.15
N ASP A 5 13.34 10.25 7.66
CA ASP A 5 13.23 9.55 6.38
C ASP A 5 12.08 8.50 6.43
N LEU A 6 11.90 7.82 7.57
CA LEU A 6 10.80 6.86 7.72
C LEU A 6 9.44 7.56 7.69
N VAL A 7 9.27 8.65 8.43
CA VAL A 7 8.04 9.47 8.44
C VAL A 7 7.73 9.96 7.03
N ALA A 8 8.70 10.56 6.35
CA ALA A 8 8.54 11.03 4.97
C ALA A 8 8.18 9.89 4.00
N ALA A 9 8.77 8.71 4.16
CA ALA A 9 8.49 7.55 3.31
C ALA A 9 7.07 7.00 3.51
N VAL A 10 6.62 6.88 4.76
CA VAL A 10 5.27 6.39 5.05
C VAL A 10 4.22 7.44 4.67
N PHE A 11 4.47 8.71 4.94
CA PHE A 11 3.63 9.82 4.48
C PHE A 11 3.48 9.77 2.96
N ARG A 12 4.59 9.69 2.23
CA ARG A 12 4.60 9.54 0.76
C ARG A 12 3.75 8.35 0.30
N ALA A 13 3.90 7.20 0.94
CA ALA A 13 3.15 6.00 0.57
C ALA A 13 1.64 6.17 0.77
N LEU A 14 1.21 6.84 1.84
CA LEU A 14 -0.21 7.00 2.15
C LEU A 14 -0.89 8.11 1.35
N THR A 15 -0.21 9.24 1.14
CA THR A 15 -0.80 10.46 0.57
C THR A 15 -0.38 10.69 -0.88
N GLY A 16 0.75 10.13 -1.32
CA GLY A 16 1.37 10.49 -2.61
C GLY A 16 1.94 11.91 -2.63
N GLY A 17 1.92 12.62 -1.49
CA GLY A 17 2.52 13.94 -1.30
C GLY A 17 3.99 13.84 -0.88
N ARG A 18 4.57 14.96 -0.47
CA ARG A 18 5.89 15.02 0.17
C ARG A 18 5.71 15.64 1.55
N HIS A 19 6.48 15.14 2.51
CA HIS A 19 6.63 15.76 3.81
C HIS A 19 8.12 16.09 3.96
N ASP A 20 8.43 17.38 3.97
CA ASP A 20 9.80 17.89 4.04
C ASP A 20 10.16 18.34 5.47
N ASP A 21 9.17 18.41 6.37
CA ASP A 21 9.40 18.66 7.79
C ASP A 21 9.99 17.40 8.46
N GLY A 22 10.73 17.61 9.55
CA GLY A 22 11.56 16.58 10.20
C GLY A 22 10.79 15.39 10.77
N GLY A 23 11.51 14.51 11.48
CA GLY A 23 10.90 13.36 12.16
C GLY A 23 9.90 13.79 13.23
N GLY A 24 9.09 12.84 13.69
CA GLY A 24 8.04 13.10 14.67
C GLY A 24 7.01 11.98 14.69
N ASP A 25 5.95 12.16 15.47
CA ASP A 25 4.82 11.24 15.43
C ASP A 25 4.09 11.38 14.10
N LEU A 26 4.17 10.33 13.28
CA LEU A 26 3.53 10.28 11.97
C LEU A 26 2.01 10.49 12.05
N HIS A 27 1.34 10.06 13.13
CA HIS A 27 -0.10 10.28 13.27
C HIS A 27 -0.43 11.77 13.44
N ALA A 28 0.38 12.48 14.24
CA ALA A 28 0.26 13.92 14.39
C ALA A 28 0.55 14.64 13.07
N VAL A 29 1.63 14.26 12.37
CA VAL A 29 1.98 14.82 11.04
C VAL A 29 0.83 14.65 10.05
N LEU A 30 0.25 13.45 9.95
CA LEU A 30 -0.89 13.20 9.08
C LEU A 30 -2.09 14.08 9.48
N ALA A 31 -2.41 14.17 10.78
CA ALA A 31 -3.53 14.97 11.26
C ALA A 31 -3.34 16.47 11.00
N ASP A 32 -2.14 17.00 11.24
CA ASP A 32 -1.78 18.41 11.02
C ASP A 32 -1.89 18.79 9.54
N GLU A 33 -1.59 17.85 8.64
CA GLU A 33 -1.78 17.99 7.19
C GLU A 33 -3.21 17.64 6.71
N GLY A 34 -4.14 17.38 7.62
CA GLY A 34 -5.56 17.10 7.31
C GLY A 34 -5.83 15.68 6.82
N TRP A 35 -4.88 14.76 6.96
CA TRP A 35 -4.99 13.35 6.61
C TRP A 35 -5.47 12.50 7.79
N ASP A 36 -6.78 12.56 8.05
CA ASP A 36 -7.40 11.56 8.91
C ASP A 36 -7.64 10.21 8.18
N ALA A 37 -8.11 9.21 8.93
CA ALA A 37 -8.39 7.90 8.35
C ALA A 37 -9.46 7.95 7.25
N ALA A 38 -10.46 8.84 7.33
CA ALA A 38 -11.52 8.93 6.33
C ALA A 38 -10.99 9.56 5.02
N ALA A 39 -10.20 10.62 5.12
CA ALA A 39 -9.51 11.26 4.00
C ALA A 39 -8.58 10.28 3.29
N LEU A 40 -7.76 9.52 4.04
CA LEU A 40 -6.89 8.50 3.48
C LEU A 40 -7.67 7.38 2.76
N ARG A 41 -8.81 6.93 3.31
CA ARG A 41 -9.68 5.94 2.63
C ARG A 41 -10.25 6.49 1.33
N SER A 42 -10.74 7.73 1.36
CA SER A 42 -11.30 8.38 0.19
C SER A 42 -10.24 8.54 -0.90
N HIS A 43 -9.04 8.97 -0.53
CA HIS A 43 -7.89 9.10 -1.43
C HIS A 43 -7.49 7.77 -2.05
N ALA A 44 -7.29 6.74 -1.22
CA ALA A 44 -6.93 5.39 -1.68
C ALA A 44 -7.93 4.87 -2.73
N ARG A 45 -9.23 5.03 -2.48
CA ARG A 45 -10.30 4.65 -3.41
C ARG A 45 -10.26 5.48 -4.70
N ALA A 46 -10.06 6.79 -4.61
CA ALA A 46 -9.98 7.67 -5.77
C ALA A 46 -8.78 7.33 -6.66
N VAL A 47 -7.61 7.07 -6.07
CA VAL A 47 -6.40 6.65 -6.78
C VAL A 47 -6.65 5.35 -7.54
N VAL A 48 -7.19 4.32 -6.88
CA VAL A 48 -7.48 3.02 -7.52
C VAL A 48 -8.57 3.14 -8.58
N ALA A 49 -9.64 3.90 -8.33
CA ALA A 49 -10.69 4.15 -9.32
C ALA A 49 -10.16 4.88 -10.57
N GLY A 50 -9.13 5.72 -10.40
CA GLY A 50 -8.39 6.37 -11.49
C GLY A 50 -7.35 5.49 -12.19
N GLY A 51 -7.23 4.22 -11.82
CA GLY A 51 -6.25 3.28 -12.38
C GLY A 51 -4.83 3.40 -11.80
N GLY A 52 -4.66 4.19 -10.74
CA GLY A 52 -3.41 4.32 -10.00
C GLY A 52 -3.18 3.19 -9.00
N VAL A 53 -2.01 3.20 -8.37
CA VAL A 53 -1.62 2.24 -7.33
C VAL A 53 -1.62 2.91 -5.98
N TRP A 54 -2.29 2.28 -5.00
CA TRP A 54 -2.23 2.67 -3.60
C TRP A 54 -1.93 1.44 -2.72
N PRO A 55 -1.02 1.52 -1.74
CA PRO A 55 -0.18 2.67 -1.38
C PRO A 55 0.75 3.14 -2.51
N HIS A 56 1.06 4.44 -2.53
CA HIS A 56 1.88 5.06 -3.56
C HIS A 56 3.32 4.54 -3.53
N PRO A 57 3.97 4.40 -4.70
CA PRO A 57 5.39 4.07 -4.76
C PRO A 57 6.25 5.11 -4.02
N VAL A 58 7.13 4.62 -3.15
CA VAL A 58 8.16 5.43 -2.50
C VAL A 58 9.40 5.48 -3.39
N PRO A 59 9.97 6.67 -3.68
CA PRO A 59 11.20 6.81 -4.47
C PRO A 59 12.34 5.92 -3.96
N ASP A 60 13.12 5.36 -4.89
CA ASP A 60 14.15 4.36 -4.56
C ASP A 60 15.23 4.92 -3.63
N ASP A 61 15.62 6.18 -3.79
CA ASP A 61 16.60 6.84 -2.93
C ASP A 61 16.13 6.87 -1.47
N LEU A 62 14.85 7.20 -1.25
CA LEU A 62 14.24 7.26 0.08
C LEU A 62 14.03 5.84 0.64
N ARG A 63 13.57 4.91 -0.20
CA ARG A 63 13.41 3.50 0.16
C ARG A 63 14.74 2.85 0.56
N LEU A 64 15.85 3.20 -0.09
CA LEU A 64 17.19 2.72 0.24
C LEU A 64 17.71 3.31 1.55
N ARG A 65 17.43 4.58 1.85
CA ARG A 65 17.81 5.21 3.14
C ARG A 65 17.09 4.60 4.35
N VAL A 66 15.82 4.22 4.17
CA VAL A 66 14.96 3.67 5.23
C VAL A 66 15.09 2.15 5.37
N GLY A 67 15.29 1.45 4.25
CA GLY A 67 15.25 -0.01 4.17
C GLY A 67 13.84 -0.56 3.94
N SER A 68 13.69 -1.43 2.95
CA SER A 68 12.38 -1.96 2.51
C SER A 68 11.58 -2.65 3.61
N ALA A 69 12.23 -3.47 4.44
CA ALA A 69 11.55 -4.20 5.51
C ALA A 69 11.02 -3.27 6.61
N ARG A 70 11.80 -2.25 6.98
CA ARG A 70 11.41 -1.25 7.98
C ARG A 70 10.25 -0.40 7.47
N LEU A 71 10.34 0.07 6.23
CA LEU A 71 9.26 0.81 5.58
C LEU A 71 7.96 -0.02 5.54
N LEU A 72 8.05 -1.28 5.11
CA LEU A 72 6.89 -2.16 5.05
C LEU A 72 6.26 -2.37 6.43
N ALA A 73 7.07 -2.64 7.46
CA ALA A 73 6.59 -2.85 8.82
C ALA A 73 5.90 -1.59 9.38
N ALA A 74 6.49 -0.40 9.17
CA ALA A 74 5.90 0.86 9.61
C ALA A 74 4.59 1.17 8.88
N LEU A 75 4.56 1.02 7.55
CA LEU A 75 3.36 1.23 6.75
C LEU A 75 2.22 0.29 7.18
N GLN A 76 2.53 -0.99 7.40
CA GLN A 76 1.58 -1.96 7.91
C GLN A 76 1.09 -1.63 9.32
N GLY A 77 1.95 -1.11 10.20
CA GLY A 77 1.56 -0.62 11.52
C GLY A 77 0.51 0.49 11.42
N VAL A 78 0.82 1.55 10.69
CA VAL A 78 -0.06 2.71 10.51
C VAL A 78 -1.36 2.33 9.83
N GLN A 79 -1.31 1.47 8.81
CA GLN A 79 -2.52 0.95 8.18
C GLN A 79 -3.39 0.13 9.14
N ARG A 80 -2.80 -0.57 10.12
CA ARG A 80 -3.56 -1.26 11.18
C ARG A 80 -4.26 -0.26 12.08
N ASP A 81 -3.50 0.69 12.57
CA ASP A 81 -3.93 1.64 13.60
C ASP A 81 -5.04 2.56 13.06
N LEU A 82 -4.95 2.92 11.77
CA LEU A 82 -5.97 3.71 11.09
C LEU A 82 -7.12 2.88 10.47
N GLY A 83 -7.08 1.54 10.58
CA GLY A 83 -8.07 0.66 9.98
C GLY A 83 -8.15 0.82 8.46
N LEU A 84 -6.99 0.83 7.80
CA LEU A 84 -6.80 0.98 6.36
C LEU A 84 -6.43 -0.31 5.64
N PHE A 85 -6.25 -1.42 6.36
CA PHE A 85 -6.03 -2.72 5.72
C PHE A 85 -7.18 -3.08 4.78
N GLY A 86 -6.85 -3.47 3.55
CA GLY A 86 -7.82 -3.86 2.52
C GLY A 86 -8.57 -2.71 1.85
N VAL A 87 -8.30 -1.45 2.20
CA VAL A 87 -9.08 -0.28 1.76
C VAL A 87 -8.99 0.01 0.25
N ALA A 88 -8.00 -0.53 -0.45
CA ALA A 88 -7.81 -0.27 -1.87
C ALA A 88 -7.00 -1.38 -2.56
N THR A 89 -7.24 -2.64 -2.19
CA THR A 89 -6.83 -3.76 -3.05
C THR A 89 -7.66 -3.68 -4.33
N ALA A 90 -7.10 -3.10 -5.38
CA ALA A 90 -7.63 -3.26 -6.72
C ALA A 90 -7.70 -4.78 -6.98
N PRO A 91 -8.89 -5.35 -7.29
CA PRO A 91 -8.92 -6.71 -7.79
C PRO A 91 -8.00 -6.76 -9.01
N ALA A 92 -7.17 -7.81 -9.11
CA ALA A 92 -6.35 -8.02 -10.28
C ALA A 92 -7.25 -7.89 -11.52
N ALA A 93 -6.86 -7.03 -12.47
CA ALA A 93 -7.65 -6.84 -13.67
C ALA A 93 -7.92 -8.22 -14.30
N PRO A 94 -9.18 -8.53 -14.67
CA PRO A 94 -9.47 -9.81 -15.29
C PRO A 94 -8.58 -9.95 -16.53
N ARG A 95 -7.67 -10.92 -16.51
CA ARG A 95 -6.92 -11.32 -17.70
C ARG A 95 -7.42 -12.67 -18.15
N ALA A 96 -7.34 -12.91 -19.45
CA ALA A 96 -7.53 -14.25 -19.97
C ALA A 96 -6.54 -15.21 -19.28
N LEU A 97 -7.02 -16.41 -18.98
CA LEU A 97 -6.17 -17.48 -18.48
C LEU A 97 -5.10 -17.82 -19.52
N THR A 98 -3.88 -18.01 -19.06
CA THR A 98 -2.80 -18.53 -19.92
C THR A 98 -3.16 -19.93 -20.43
N ALA A 99 -2.46 -20.41 -21.45
CA ALA A 99 -2.68 -21.77 -21.95
C ALA A 99 -2.43 -22.83 -20.85
N ASP A 100 -1.46 -22.57 -19.97
CA ASP A 100 -1.11 -23.46 -18.88
C ASP A 100 -2.18 -23.46 -17.77
N GLU A 101 -2.72 -22.30 -17.40
CA GLU A 101 -3.81 -22.20 -16.44
C GLU A 101 -5.10 -22.86 -16.95
N ARG A 102 -5.39 -22.73 -18.25
CA ARG A 102 -6.50 -23.44 -18.89
C ARG A 102 -6.31 -24.96 -18.87
N ARG A 103 -5.06 -25.42 -19.06
CA ARG A 103 -4.72 -26.84 -18.94
C ARG A 103 -4.94 -27.32 -17.50
N LEU A 104 -4.41 -26.62 -16.51
CA LEU A 104 -4.58 -26.95 -15.08
C LEU A 104 -6.05 -26.99 -14.66
N GLN A 105 -6.89 -26.10 -15.20
CA GLN A 105 -8.32 -26.09 -14.89
C GLN A 105 -9.07 -27.28 -15.54
N ALA A 106 -8.59 -27.77 -16.69
CA ALA A 106 -9.14 -28.94 -17.36
C ALA A 106 -8.66 -30.26 -16.73
N GLU A 107 -7.55 -30.24 -15.99
CA GLU A 107 -7.03 -31.37 -15.24
C GLU A 107 -7.85 -31.56 -13.95
N VAL A 108 -8.85 -32.43 -13.99
CA VAL A 108 -9.60 -32.85 -12.79
C VAL A 108 -8.69 -33.73 -11.91
N PRO A 109 -8.41 -33.34 -10.64
CA PRO A 109 -7.62 -34.18 -9.75
C PRO A 109 -8.31 -35.52 -9.51
N PRO A 110 -7.56 -36.65 -9.39
CA PRO A 110 -8.12 -38.00 -9.27
C PRO A 110 -8.95 -38.26 -8.00
N HIS A 111 -9.06 -37.27 -7.11
CA HIS A 111 -9.81 -37.37 -5.85
C HIS A 111 -11.18 -36.68 -5.91
N HIS A 112 -11.64 -36.19 -7.07
CA HIS A 112 -13.01 -35.72 -7.25
C HIS A 112 -13.95 -36.92 -7.47
N GLY A 113 -14.22 -37.67 -6.41
CA GLY A 113 -15.20 -38.75 -6.41
C GLY A 113 -14.88 -39.86 -5.42
N SER A 114 -15.30 -39.70 -4.16
CA SER A 114 -15.72 -40.78 -3.27
C SER A 114 -16.80 -40.24 -2.34
#